data_AF-A0A8S2TDU7-F1
#
_entry.id   AF-A0A8S2TDU7-F1
#
_cell.length_a   1.000
_cell.length_b   1.000
_cell.length_c   1.000
_cell.angle_alpha   90.00
_cell.angle_beta   90.00
_cell.angle_gamma   90.00
#
_symmetry.space_group_name_H-M   'P 1'
#
loop_
_entity.id
_entity.type
_entity.pdbx_description
1 polymer ?
#
loop_
_entity_poly.entity_id
_entity_poly.type
_entity_poly.pdbx_seq_one_letter_code
_entity_poly.pdbx_strand_id
1 'polypeptide(L)' 'VELAECAALCNDSALDYNETKRIFEKVGEATETALTVLVEKMNVFNTDKSRLSPQEMAMSSNTIIRQKYRKEFT' A
#
# COMPACT_ATOMS: atom_id res chain seq x y z
N VAL A 1 9.71 -8.50 -7.32
CA VAL A 1 9.86 -7.09 -6.88
C VAL A 1 9.19 -6.17 -7.88
N GLU A 2 9.56 -6.24 -9.16
CA GLU A 2 9.02 -5.41 -10.26
C GLU A 2 7.48 -5.31 -10.31
N LEU A 3 6.76 -6.43 -10.18
CA LEU A 3 5.28 -6.41 -10.18
C LEU A 3 4.69 -5.53 -9.06
N ALA A 4 5.28 -5.59 -7.86
CA ALA A 4 4.84 -4.78 -6.72
C ALA A 4 5.16 -3.30 -6.94
N GLU A 5 6.28 -3.00 -7.59
CA GLU A 5 6.66 -1.63 -7.97
C GLU A 5 5.68 -1.06 -8.99
N CYS A 6 5.35 -1.79 -10.06
CA CYS A 6 4.34 -1.37 -11.04
C CYS A 6 2.97 -1.13 -10.37
N ALA A 7 2.51 -2.09 -9.56
CA ALA A 7 1.23 -2.01 -8.85
C ALA A 7 1.15 -0.86 -7.84
N ALA A 8 2.28 -0.45 -7.25
CA ALA A 8 2.34 0.65 -6.29
C ALA A 8 2.50 2.03 -6.96
N LEU A 9 3.29 2.13 -8.04
CA LEU A 9 3.65 3.40 -8.67
C LEU A 9 2.60 3.88 -9.70
N CYS A 10 1.95 2.96 -10.41
CA CYS A 10 0.93 3.25 -11.42
C CYS A 10 -0.49 3.13 -10.83
N ASN A 11 -0.68 3.62 -9.62
CA ASN A 11 -1.90 3.44 -8.84
C ASN A 11 -2.07 4.66 -7.93
N ASP A 12 -3.25 5.27 -7.89
CA ASP A 12 -3.54 6.39 -7.00
C ASP A 12 -4.52 6.02 -5.86
N SER A 13 -5.00 4.78 -5.84
CA SER A 13 -5.83 4.24 -4.77
C SER A 13 -5.02 3.79 -3.56
N ALA A 14 -5.69 3.76 -2.40
CA ALA A 14 -5.10 3.44 -1.11
C ALA A 14 -6.01 2.53 -0.28
N LEU A 15 -5.45 2.01 0.82
CA LEU A 15 -6.17 1.28 1.84
C LEU A 15 -6.15 2.11 3.13
N ASP A 16 -7.30 2.26 3.76
CA ASP A 16 -7.44 2.94 5.06
C ASP A 16 -7.98 1.96 6.11
N TYR A 17 -7.62 2.14 7.38
CA TYR A 17 -8.16 1.30 8.46
C TYR A 17 -9.18 2.11 9.28
N ASN A 18 -10.44 1.70 9.19
CA ASN A 18 -11.52 2.28 9.95
C ASN A 18 -11.54 1.70 11.37
N GLU A 19 -11.10 2.49 12.37
CA GLU A 19 -11.02 2.04 13.76
C GLU A 19 -12.37 1.68 14.36
N THR A 20 -13.42 2.45 14.03
CA THR A 20 -14.78 2.24 14.55
C THR A 20 -15.34 0.90 14.08
N LYS A 21 -15.18 0.59 12.79
CA LYS A 21 -15.68 -0.65 12.19
C LYS A 21 -14.71 -1.83 12.35
N ARG A 22 -13.45 -1.54 12.68
CA ARG A 22 -12.33 -2.50 12.75
C ARG A 22 -12.11 -3.27 11.44
N ILE A 23 -12.23 -2.56 10.31
CA ILE A 23 -12.02 -3.13 8.97
C ILE A 23 -11.13 -2.22 8.13
N PHE A 24 -10.44 -2.81 7.15
CA PHE A 24 -9.77 -2.05 6.09
C PHE A 24 -10.80 -1.65 5.04
N GLU A 25 -10.86 -0.37 4.72
CA GLU A 25 -11.75 0.20 3.72
C GLU A 25 -10.95 0.67 2.51
N LYS A 26 -11.57 0.56 1.33
CA LYS A 26 -10.98 1.04 0.08
C LYS A 26 -11.02 2.56 0.02
N VAL A 27 -9.98 3.17 -0.53
CA VAL A 27 -9.96 4.58 -0.92
C VAL A 27 -9.59 4.65 -2.40
N GLY A 28 -10.54 5.03 -3.25
CA GLY A 28 -10.38 5.02 -4.71
C GLY A 28 -11.10 3.86 -5.41
N GLU A 29 -10.58 3.45 -6.56
CA GLU A 29 -11.15 2.39 -7.40
C GLU A 29 -10.92 1.01 -6.79
N ALA A 30 -11.91 0.12 -6.89
CA ALA A 30 -11.84 -1.21 -6.27
C ALA A 30 -10.72 -2.10 -6.86
N THR A 31 -10.49 -2.01 -8.18
CA THR A 31 -9.46 -2.76 -8.91
C THR A 31 -8.07 -2.33 -8.47
N GLU A 32 -7.83 -1.03 -8.41
CA GLU A 32 -6.58 -0.42 -7.94
C GLU A 32 -6.34 -0.70 -6.44
N THR A 33 -7.39 -0.63 -5.61
CA THR A 33 -7.26 -0.98 -4.18
C THR A 33 -6.85 -2.44 -4.01
N ALA A 34 -7.37 -3.36 -4.84
CA ALA A 34 -6.94 -4.76 -4.79
C ALA A 34 -5.45 -4.93 -5.10
N LEU A 35 -4.88 -4.12 -6.00
CA LEU A 35 -3.44 -4.07 -6.25
C LEU A 35 -2.67 -3.51 -5.05
N THR A 36 -3.19 -2.49 -4.36
CA THR A 36 -2.61 -1.99 -3.11
C THR A 36 -2.57 -3.07 -2.03
N VAL A 37 -3.66 -3.82 -1.86
CA VAL A 37 -3.73 -4.98 -0.94
C VAL A 37 -2.72 -6.06 -1.33
N LEU A 38 -2.55 -6.34 -2.63
CA LEU A 38 -1.56 -7.29 -3.12
C LEU A 38 -0.14 -6.85 -2.73
N VAL A 39 0.21 -5.58 -2.94
CA VAL A 39 1.51 -5.01 -2.56
C VAL A 39 1.79 -5.19 -1.07
N GLU A 40 0.80 -4.92 -0.21
CA GLU A 40 0.94 -5.10 1.24
C GLU A 40 1.16 -6.56 1.66
N LYS A 41 0.54 -7.51 0.95
CA LYS A 41 0.69 -8.95 1.21
C LYS A 41 2.01 -9.52 0.67
N MET A 42 2.48 -9.02 -0.47
CA MET A 42 3.74 -9.46 -1.05
C MET A 42 4.94 -9.08 -0.19
N ASN A 43 4.88 -7.93 0.50
CA ASN A 43 5.94 -7.43 1.40
C ASN A 43 7.35 -7.66 0.83
N VAL A 44 7.57 -7.24 -0.42
CA VAL A 44 8.76 -7.64 -1.21
C VAL A 44 10.11 -7.17 -0.63
N PHE A 45 10.07 -6.26 0.35
CA PHE A 45 11.24 -5.78 1.09
C PHE A 45 11.35 -6.36 2.51
N ASN A 46 10.50 -7.33 2.88
CA ASN A 46 10.47 -7.98 4.18
C ASN A 46 10.43 -6.98 5.36
N THR A 47 9.63 -5.92 5.21
CA THR A 47 9.42 -4.93 6.27
C THR A 47 8.83 -5.62 7.49
N ASP A 48 9.41 -5.38 8.67
CA ASP A 48 8.84 -5.82 9.93
C ASP A 48 7.59 -5.00 10.24
N LYS A 49 6.44 -5.68 10.26
CA LYS A 49 5.13 -5.07 10.56
C LYS A 49 4.63 -5.40 11.98
N SER A 50 5.39 -6.17 12.76
CA SER A 50 4.94 -6.72 14.05
C SER A 50 4.57 -5.66 15.09
N ARG A 51 5.15 -4.46 14.98
CA ARG A 51 4.94 -3.33 15.90
C ARG A 51 4.04 -2.23 15.33
N LEU A 52 3.52 -2.41 14.13
CA LEU A 52 2.68 -1.42 13.46
C LEU A 52 1.21 -1.59 13.88
N SER A 53 0.53 -0.47 14.10
CA SER A 53 -0.93 -0.44 14.23
C SER A 53 -1.60 -0.86 12.91
N PRO A 54 -2.87 -1.29 12.93
CA PRO A 54 -3.62 -1.58 11.71
C PRO A 54 -3.66 -0.40 10.72
N GLN A 55 -3.70 0.83 11.23
CA GLN A 55 -3.62 2.04 10.41
C GLN A 55 -2.27 2.16 9.70
N GLU A 56 -1.17 1.99 10.42
CA GLU A 56 0.19 2.03 9.83
C GLU A 56 0.42 0.87 8.85
N MET A 57 -0.14 -0.31 9.13
CA MET A 57 -0.02 -1.47 8.26
C MET A 57 -0.72 -1.28 6.91
N ALA A 58 -1.76 -0.45 6.83
CA ALA A 58 -2.62 -0.32 5.66
C ALA A 58 -1.84 0.05 4.38
N MET A 59 -0.79 0.87 4.53
CA MET A 59 0.02 1.37 3.40
C MET A 59 1.53 1.16 3.57
N SER A 60 1.95 0.40 4.60
CA SER A 60 3.37 0.27 4.98
C SER A 60 4.31 -0.13 3.84
N SER A 61 3.98 -1.17 3.07
CA SER A 61 4.84 -1.67 1.99
C SER A 61 4.76 -0.80 0.75
N ASN A 62 3.56 -0.33 0.43
CA ASN A 62 3.30 0.58 -0.68
C ASN A 62 4.08 1.89 -0.51
N THR A 63 4.05 2.48 0.70
CA THR A 63 4.81 3.69 1.03
C THR A 63 6.32 3.49 0.86
N ILE A 64 6.86 2.36 1.31
CA ILE A 64 8.30 2.06 1.15
C ILE A 64 8.68 1.98 -0.34
N ILE A 65 7.85 1.34 -1.16
CA ILE A 65 8.07 1.30 -2.61
C ILE A 65 8.05 2.72 -3.17
N ARG A 66 7.01 3.51 -2.90
CA ARG A 66 6.89 4.88 -3.41
C ARG A 66 8.05 5.78 -3.00
N GLN A 67 8.54 5.65 -1.76
CA GLN A 67 9.67 6.44 -1.27
C GLN A 67 10.99 6.16 -2.01
N LYS A 68 11.14 4.99 -2.65
CA LYS A 68 12.33 4.69 -3.46
C LYS A 68 12.36 5.43 -4.79
N TYR A 69 11.22 5.96 -5.25
CA TYR A 69 11.12 6.61 -6.55
C TYR A 69 10.69 8.07 -6.39
N ARG A 70 11.43 8.97 -7.05
CA ARG A 70 11.04 10.38 -7.13
C ARG A 70 10.14 10.55 -8.35
N LYS A 71 8.92 11.04 -8.14
CA LYS A 71 8.04 11.46 -9.24
C LYS A 71 8.52 12.82 -9.73
N GLU A 72 9.29 12.81 -10.82
CA GLU A 72 9.65 14.05 -11.51
C GLU A 72 8.54 14.42 -12.48
N PHE A 73 8.04 15.65 -12.37
CA PHE A 73 7.01 16.19 -13.26
C PHE A 73 7.69 16.94 -14.39
N THR A 74 7.26 16.70 -15.64
CA THR A 74 7.71 17.41 -16.84
C THR A 74 6.58 18.27 -17.38
#